data_AF-A0A842CS59-F1
#
_entry.id   AF-A0A842CS59-F1
#
_cell.length_a   1.000
_cell.length_b   1.000
_cell.length_c   1.000
_cell.angle_alpha   90.00
_cell.angle_beta   90.00
_cell.angle_gamma   90.00
#
_symmetry.space_group_name_H-M   'P 1'
#
loop_
_entity.id
_entity.type
_entity.pdbx_description
1 polymer ?
#
loop_
_entity_poly.entity_id
_entity_poly.type
_entity_poly.pdbx_seq_one_letter_code
_entity_poly.pdbx_strand_id
1 'polypeptide(L)'
;MKKYVTVIGFAIGILLVWGLFFGVPLIGYFDSVQRVGWVQTACGTDGCTTSVFIFDVVWMVGMFFWPLVLAFVGLYVWWIRVRK
;
A
#
# COMPACT_ATOMS: atom_id res chain seq x y z
N MET A 1 1.37 23.18 -20.11
CA MET A 1 0.12 22.48 -19.74
C MET A 1 0.16 20.98 -20.04
N LYS A 2 0.45 20.53 -21.27
CA LYS A 2 0.48 19.08 -21.63
C LYS A 2 1.29 18.17 -20.68
N LYS A 3 2.50 18.57 -20.27
CA LYS A 3 3.35 17.74 -19.38
C LYS A 3 2.71 17.48 -17.99
N TYR A 4 1.99 18.46 -17.43
CA TYR A 4 1.33 18.30 -16.12
C TYR A 4 0.10 17.39 -16.21
N VAL A 5 -0.67 17.50 -17.29
CA VAL A 5 -1.82 16.63 -17.53
C VAL A 5 -1.38 15.17 -17.65
N THR A 6 -0.24 14.90 -18.30
CA THR A 6 0.32 13.55 -18.40
C THR A 6 0.72 12.98 -17.03
N VAL A 7 1.39 13.78 -16.19
CA VAL A 7 1.79 13.34 -14.84
C VAL A 7 0.57 13.06 -13.95
N ILE A 8 -0.43 13.93 -14.00
CA ILE A 8 -1.69 13.74 -13.27
C ILE A 8 -2.39 12.47 -13.76
N GLY A 9 -2.44 12.23 -15.08
CA GLY A 9 -3.00 11.01 -15.65
C GLY A 9 -2.31 9.74 -15.15
N PHE A 10 -0.97 9.73 -15.11
CA PHE A 10 -0.22 8.61 -14.56
C PHE A 10 -0.44 8.43 -13.06
N ALA A 11 -0.51 9.51 -12.27
CA ALA A 11 -0.80 9.43 -10.84
C ALA A 11 -2.18 8.81 -10.57
N ILE A 12 -3.20 9.21 -11.33
CA ILE A 12 -4.54 8.61 -11.26
C ILE A 12 -4.48 7.12 -11.63
N GLY A 13 -3.77 6.78 -12.72
CA GLY A 13 -3.59 5.38 -13.14
C GLY A 13 -2.92 4.52 -12.05
N ILE A 14 -1.87 5.05 -11.39
CA ILE A 14 -1.21 4.39 -10.26
C ILE A 14 -2.19 4.17 -9.12
N LEU A 15 -2.99 5.17 -8.74
CA LEU A 15 -3.98 5.04 -7.67
C LEU A 15 -5.08 4.02 -8.00
N LEU A 16 -5.53 3.97 -9.26
CA LEU A 16 -6.54 3.00 -9.69
C LEU A 16 -6.00 1.58 -9.65
N VAL A 17 -4.82 1.34 -10.23
CA VAL A 17 -4.17 0.02 -10.21
C VAL A 17 -3.89 -0.39 -8.77
N TRP A 18 -3.28 0.49 -7.97
CA TRP A 18 -3.01 0.19 -6.57
C TRP A 18 -4.30 -0.07 -5.78
N GLY A 19 -5.33 0.73 -5.98
CA GLY A 19 -6.62 0.57 -5.32
C GLY A 19 -7.25 -0.79 -5.61
N LEU A 20 -7.19 -1.27 -6.85
CA LEU A 20 -7.74 -2.56 -7.24
C LEU A 20 -6.96 -3.75 -6.66
N PHE A 21 -5.63 -3.71 -6.73
CA PHE A 21 -4.79 -4.85 -6.32
C PHE A 21 -4.46 -4.87 -4.82
N PHE A 22 -4.36 -3.71 -4.19
CA PHE A 22 -3.91 -3.56 -2.80
C PHE A 22 -4.93 -2.84 -1.93
N GLY A 23 -5.64 -1.84 -2.45
CA GLY A 23 -6.67 -1.10 -1.70
C GLY A 23 -7.89 -1.95 -1.32
N VAL A 24 -8.45 -2.73 -2.25
CA VAL A 24 -9.61 -3.61 -1.97
C VAL A 24 -9.27 -4.66 -0.91
N PRO A 25 -8.15 -5.41 -1.01
CA PRO A 25 -7.77 -6.33 0.06
C PRO A 25 -7.45 -5.62 1.39
N LEU A 26 -6.90 -4.40 1.35
CA LEU A 26 -6.64 -3.61 2.57
C LEU A 26 -7.94 -3.27 3.32
N ILE A 27 -9.03 -2.97 2.60
CA ILE A 27 -10.34 -2.76 3.23
C ILE A 27 -10.81 -4.04 3.92
N GLY A 28 -10.68 -5.20 3.28
CA GLY A 28 -11.02 -6.49 3.89
C GLY A 28 -10.17 -6.81 5.12
N TYR A 29 -8.90 -6.41 5.11
CA TYR A 29 -8.02 -6.51 6.28
C TYR A 29 -8.53 -5.65 7.43
N PHE A 30 -8.92 -4.40 7.18
CA PHE A 30 -9.50 -3.54 8.22
C PHE A 30 -10.82 -4.08 8.79
N ASP A 31 -11.70 -4.65 7.96
CA ASP A 31 -12.93 -5.32 8.44
C ASP A 31 -12.58 -6.50 9.35
N SER A 32 -11.58 -7.30 8.97
CA SER A 32 -11.11 -8.42 9.80
C SER A 32 -10.58 -7.94 11.16
N VAL A 33 -9.75 -6.89 11.16
CA VAL A 33 -9.23 -6.27 12.39
C VAL A 33 -10.34 -5.73 13.28
N GLN A 34 -11.39 -5.15 12.70
CA GLN A 34 -12.54 -4.66 13.47
C GLN A 34 -13.37 -5.80 14.07
N ARG A 35 -13.46 -6.94 13.38
CA ARG A 35 -14.26 -8.10 13.84
C ARG A 35 -13.56 -8.95 14.89
N VAL A 36 -12.27 -9.26 14.70
CA VAL A 36 -11.53 -10.21 15.55
C VAL A 36 -10.36 -9.58 16.31
N GLY A 37 -10.06 -8.31 16.06
CA GLY A 37 -8.94 -7.60 16.69
C GLY A 37 -7.60 -7.83 15.99
N TRP A 38 -6.65 -6.93 16.30
CA TRP A 38 -5.32 -6.91 15.68
C TRP A 38 -4.52 -8.19 15.91
N VAL A 39 -4.52 -8.70 17.14
CA VAL A 39 -3.71 -9.88 17.51
C VAL A 39 -4.21 -11.12 16.78
N GLN A 40 -5.52 -11.33 16.73
CA GLN A 40 -6.09 -12.50 16.07
C GLN A 40 -6.02 -12.40 14.54
N THR A 41 -6.05 -11.19 13.98
CA THR A 41 -5.88 -10.98 12.53
C THR A 41 -4.44 -11.23 12.08
N ALA A 42 -3.46 -10.76 12.86
CA ALA A 42 -2.05 -10.94 12.53
C ALA A 42 -1.54 -12.36 12.86
N CYS A 43 -2.01 -12.95 13.95
CA CYS A 43 -1.41 -14.16 14.53
C CYS A 43 -2.35 -15.37 14.61
N GLY A 44 -3.59 -15.26 14.12
CA GLY A 44 -4.56 -16.35 14.15
C GLY A 44 -5.07 -16.67 15.56
N THR A 45 -5.71 -17.84 15.69
CA THR A 45 -6.36 -18.28 16.94
C THR A 45 -5.39 -18.73 18.02
N ASP A 46 -4.18 -19.17 17.64
CA ASP A 46 -3.18 -19.69 18.57
C ASP A 46 -2.34 -18.58 19.21
N GLY A 47 -2.47 -17.35 18.71
CA GLY A 47 -1.68 -16.20 19.15
C GLY A 47 -0.21 -16.29 18.74
N CYS A 48 0.55 -15.24 19.06
CA CYS A 48 1.98 -15.15 18.75
C CYS A 48 2.70 -14.34 19.83
N THR A 49 4.02 -14.41 19.82
CA THR A 49 4.85 -13.52 20.64
C THR A 49 4.78 -12.08 20.12
N THR A 50 5.05 -11.11 21.00
CA THR A 50 4.98 -9.68 20.65
C THR A 50 5.90 -9.29 19.51
N SER A 51 7.07 -9.91 19.38
CA SER A 51 8.00 -9.65 18.29
C SER A 51 7.44 -10.08 16.93
N VAL A 52 6.81 -11.25 16.88
CA VAL A 52 6.16 -11.78 15.66
C VAL A 52 5.00 -10.89 15.26
N PHE A 53 4.14 -10.51 16.23
CA PHE A 53 3.04 -9.57 15.99
C PHE A 53 3.53 -8.26 15.34
N ILE A 54 4.57 -7.63 15.91
CA ILE A 54 5.12 -6.38 15.39
C ILE A 54 5.67 -6.59 13.97
N PHE A 55 6.40 -7.67 13.74
CA PHE A 55 6.95 -7.98 12.43
C PHE A 55 5.85 -8.18 11.38
N ASP A 56 4.80 -8.93 11.70
CA ASP A 56 3.66 -9.16 10.81
C ASP A 56 2.92 -7.85 10.48
N VAL A 57 2.69 -7.00 11.48
CA VAL A 57 2.03 -5.70 11.25
C VAL A 57 2.89 -4.81 10.34
N VAL A 58 4.19 -4.73 10.61
CA VAL A 58 5.13 -3.95 9.77
C VAL A 58 5.19 -4.52 8.37
N TRP A 59 5.25 -5.85 8.24
CA TRP A 59 5.28 -6.54 6.96
C TRP A 59 4.01 -6.29 6.15
N MET A 60 2.83 -6.38 6.77
CA MET A 60 1.55 -6.09 6.14
C MET A 60 1.49 -4.64 5.65
N VAL A 61 1.82 -3.67 6.50
CA VAL A 61 1.87 -2.24 6.10
C VAL A 61 2.86 -2.06 4.93
N GLY A 62 4.01 -2.73 4.99
CA GLY A 62 4.98 -2.76 3.90
C GLY A 62 4.36 -3.29 2.60
N MET A 63 3.79 -4.49 2.60
CA MET A 63 3.21 -5.11 1.40
C MET A 63 2.12 -4.25 0.75
N PHE A 64 1.30 -3.57 1.54
CA PHE A 64 0.24 -2.73 1.02
C PHE A 64 0.74 -1.37 0.52
N PHE A 65 1.61 -0.68 1.25
CA PHE A 65 1.99 0.70 0.93
C PHE A 65 3.29 0.82 0.12
N TRP A 66 4.20 -0.14 0.23
CA TRP A 66 5.49 -0.10 -0.49
C TRP A 66 5.34 -0.03 -2.02
N PRO A 67 4.44 -0.81 -2.67
CA PRO A 67 4.22 -0.70 -4.11
C PRO A 67 3.74 0.70 -4.53
N LEU A 68 2.91 1.34 -3.70
CA LEU A 68 2.40 2.69 -3.96
C LEU A 68 3.53 3.73 -3.90
N VAL A 69 4.34 3.64 -2.84
CA VAL A 69 5.49 4.52 -2.65
C VAL A 69 6.47 4.37 -3.81
N LEU A 70 6.82 3.14 -4.19
CA LEU A 70 7.71 2.88 -5.33
C LEU A 70 7.15 3.44 -6.64
N ALA A 71 5.84 3.29 -6.89
CA ALA A 71 5.21 3.80 -8.10
C ALA A 71 5.29 5.33 -8.18
N PHE A 72 5.00 6.03 -7.07
CA PHE A 72 5.11 7.50 -7.02
C PHE A 72 6.56 7.99 -7.09
N VAL A 73 7.50 7.32 -6.43
CA VAL A 73 8.93 7.63 -6.53
C VAL A 73 9.40 7.45 -7.98
N GLY A 74 9.01 6.37 -8.64
CA GLY A 74 9.29 6.13 -10.06
C GLY A 74 8.75 7.23 -10.97
N LEU A 75 7.49 7.63 -10.77
CA LEU A 75 6.88 8.74 -11.49
C LEU A 75 7.62 10.06 -11.26
N TYR A 76 8.02 10.35 -10.02
CA TYR A 76 8.76 11.56 -9.66
C TYR A 76 10.15 11.59 -10.32
N VAL A 77 10.91 10.50 -10.24
CA VAL A 77 12.23 10.36 -10.87
C VAL A 77 12.12 10.52 -12.38
N TRP A 78 11.13 9.87 -13.01
CA TRP A 78 10.87 10.01 -14.44
C TRP A 78 10.54 11.45 -14.81
N TRP A 79 9.67 12.12 -14.04
CA TRP A 79 9.30 13.51 -14.30
C TRP A 79 10.50 14.46 -14.21
N ILE A 80 11.40 14.28 -13.24
CA ILE A 80 12.65 15.07 -13.16
C ILE A 80 13.52 14.84 -14.39
N ARG A 81 13.69 13.58 -14.83
CA ARG A 81 14.51 13.24 -16.00
C ARG A 81 13.98 13.87 -17.30
N VAL A 82 12.65 13.94 -17.48
CA VAL A 82 12.00 14.51 -18.67
C VAL A 82 11.92 16.06 -18.62
N ARG A 83 12.23 16.66 -17.46
CA ARG A 83 12.35 18.12 -17.31
C ARG A 83 13.76 18.65 -17.57
N LYS A 84 14.80 17.82 -17.40
CA LYS A 84 16.16 18.12 -17.88
C LYS A 84 16.23 17.93 -19.40
#